data_AF-A0A7C4ZYJ7-F1
#
_entry.id   AF-A0A7C4ZYJ7-F1
#
_cell.length_a   1.000
_cell.length_b   1.000
_cell.length_c   1.000
_cell.angle_alpha   90.00
_cell.angle_beta   90.00
_cell.angle_gamma   90.00
#
_symmetry.space_group_name_H-M   'P 1'
#
loop_
_entity.id
_entity.type
_entity.pdbx_description
1 polymer ?
#
loop_
_entity_poly.entity_id
_entity_poly.type
_entity_poly.pdbx_seq_one_letter_code
_entity_poly.pdbx_strand_id
1 'polypeptide(L)'
;MNTQPDHALLDEYGLNQVTYRLLAAVATPPPLSEAERGPGGEVSWPALKTIALQQKITGNPAPALRKLVERGLLTGPARNEDIHARSFALTSQGHDILVRIQLGWHKPQWLTVSRVNALKTLIKGNGSLLYSPKIHGRKFNRSVLDTLVKHGYLSRDFETYRLTLLGRAAWAEYQQLSPSPSGREKGDEGQ
;
A
#
# COMPACT_ATOMS: atom_id res chain seq x y z
N MET A 1 14.41 8.12 4.07
CA MET A 1 13.65 7.35 5.10
C MET A 1 13.66 5.90 4.69
N ASN A 2 14.30 5.02 5.47
CA ASN A 2 14.38 3.59 5.19
C ASN A 2 13.50 2.84 6.20
N THR A 3 12.20 3.16 6.19
CA THR A 3 11.21 2.44 6.98
C THR A 3 10.84 1.19 6.21
N GLN A 4 11.25 0.02 6.72
CA GLN A 4 10.79 -1.25 6.23
C GLN A 4 9.24 -1.24 6.21
N PRO A 5 8.60 -1.60 5.08
CA PRO A 5 7.15 -1.53 4.99
C PRO A 5 6.51 -2.48 6.00
N ASP A 6 5.33 -2.07 6.49
CA ASP A 6 4.54 -2.87 7.42
C ASP A 6 4.15 -4.23 6.80
N HIS A 7 4.31 -5.31 7.56
CA HIS A 7 3.98 -6.66 7.11
C HIS A 7 2.50 -6.79 6.72
N ALA A 8 1.59 -6.18 7.50
CA ALA A 8 0.16 -6.23 7.19
C ALA A 8 -0.15 -5.58 5.84
N LEU A 9 0.56 -4.49 5.50
CA LEU A 9 0.43 -3.81 4.23
C LEU A 9 0.93 -4.68 3.07
N LEU A 10 2.06 -5.37 3.23
CA LEU A 10 2.59 -6.27 2.21
C LEU A 10 1.62 -7.42 1.93
N ASP A 11 1.09 -8.05 2.99
CA ASP A 11 0.16 -9.18 2.88
C ASP A 11 -1.13 -8.79 2.15
N GLU A 12 -1.64 -7.57 2.35
CA GLU A 12 -2.82 -7.05 1.62
C GLU A 12 -2.62 -6.98 0.11
N TYR A 13 -1.41 -6.67 -0.35
CA TYR A 13 -1.04 -6.71 -1.77
C TYR A 13 -0.52 -8.10 -2.19
N GLY A 14 -0.62 -9.10 -1.32
CA GLY A 14 -0.19 -10.47 -1.54
C GLY A 14 1.33 -10.64 -1.56
N LEU A 15 2.10 -9.61 -1.22
CA LEU A 15 3.56 -9.62 -1.24
C LEU A 15 4.11 -10.07 0.11
N ASN A 16 5.26 -10.72 0.08
CA ASN A 16 6.11 -10.84 1.25
C ASN A 16 7.32 -9.89 1.11
N GLN A 17 8.13 -9.81 2.17
CA GLN A 17 9.30 -8.93 2.22
C GLN A 17 10.27 -9.15 1.06
N VAL A 18 10.47 -10.40 0.62
CA VAL A 18 11.37 -10.75 -0.49
C VAL A 18 10.81 -10.23 -1.81
N THR A 19 9.55 -10.55 -2.12
CA THR A 19 8.90 -10.09 -3.36
C THR A 19 8.79 -8.57 -3.43
N TYR A 20 8.58 -7.89 -2.29
CA TYR A 20 8.60 -6.43 -2.23
C TYR A 20 9.98 -5.87 -2.56
N ARG A 21 11.05 -6.40 -1.95
CA ARG A 21 12.42 -5.95 -2.21
C ARG A 21 12.82 -6.14 -3.67
N LEU A 22 12.44 -7.27 -4.28
CA LEU A 22 12.69 -7.54 -5.69
C LEU A 22 11.88 -6.59 -6.60
N LEU A 23 10.62 -6.31 -6.29
CA LEU A 23 9.81 -5.34 -7.01
C LEU A 23 10.43 -3.94 -6.95
N ALA A 24 10.87 -3.50 -5.77
CA ALA A 24 11.56 -2.24 -5.57
C ALA A 24 12.92 -2.18 -6.29
N ALA A 25 13.66 -3.30 -6.32
CA ALA A 25 14.93 -3.41 -7.03
C ALA A 25 14.79 -3.26 -8.55
N VAL A 26 13.68 -3.71 -9.13
CA VAL A 26 13.38 -3.49 -10.55
C VAL A 26 12.98 -2.04 -10.81
N ALA A 27 12.18 -1.43 -9.92
CA ALA A 27 11.70 -0.06 -10.10
C ALA A 27 12.78 1.00 -9.92
N THR A 28 13.70 0.80 -8.98
CA THR A 28 14.83 1.70 -8.73
C THR A 28 16.04 0.84 -8.47
N PRO A 29 16.68 0.30 -9.53
CA PRO A 29 17.89 -0.45 -9.34
C PRO A 29 18.89 0.45 -8.62
N PRO A 30 19.68 -0.09 -7.65
CA PRO A 30 20.87 0.58 -7.13
C PRO A 30 21.70 1.14 -8.30
N PRO A 31 22.64 2.08 -8.08
CA PRO A 31 23.50 2.56 -9.17
C PRO A 31 24.25 1.38 -9.80
N LEU A 32 23.63 0.82 -10.83
CA LEU A 32 24.19 -0.12 -11.78
C LEU A 32 24.98 0.71 -12.78
N SER A 33 26.00 0.12 -13.37
CA SER A 33 26.68 0.74 -14.49
C SER A 33 25.67 1.04 -15.62
N GLU A 34 25.82 2.13 -16.36
CA GLU A 34 24.91 2.50 -17.47
C GLU A 34 24.73 1.36 -18.49
N ALA A 35 25.71 0.45 -18.59
CA ALA A 35 25.70 -0.74 -19.43
C ALA A 35 24.67 -1.82 -19.02
N GLU A 36 24.15 -1.80 -17.80
CA GLU A 36 23.23 -2.81 -17.28
C GLU A 36 21.76 -2.34 -17.24
N ARG A 37 21.51 -1.08 -17.62
CA ARG A 37 20.15 -0.53 -17.77
C ARG A 37 19.71 -0.70 -19.22
N GLY A 38 18.71 -1.54 -19.44
CA GLY A 38 18.06 -1.63 -20.74
C GLY A 38 17.34 -0.31 -21.10
N PRO A 39 17.10 -0.03 -22.40
CA PRO A 39 16.25 1.07 -22.80
C PRO A 39 14.87 0.92 -22.16
N GLY A 40 14.42 1.91 -21.39
CA GLY A 40 13.12 1.88 -20.72
C GLY A 40 13.12 1.37 -19.26
N GLY A 41 14.28 1.21 -18.62
CA GLY A 41 14.35 0.85 -17.20
C GLY A 41 14.23 -0.65 -16.92
N GLU A 42 14.46 -1.48 -17.95
CA GLU A 42 14.52 -2.92 -17.80
C GLU A 42 15.80 -3.36 -17.07
N VAL A 43 15.69 -4.42 -16.28
CA VAL A 43 16.81 -4.97 -15.50
C VAL A 43 17.04 -6.43 -15.90
N SER A 44 18.27 -6.73 -16.32
CA SER A 44 18.66 -8.07 -16.71
C SER A 44 18.74 -9.02 -15.50
N TRP A 45 18.60 -10.32 -15.75
CA TRP A 45 18.71 -11.33 -14.69
C TRP A 45 20.07 -11.31 -13.95
N PRO A 46 21.24 -11.22 -14.62
CA PRO A 46 22.53 -11.07 -13.93
C PRO A 46 22.57 -9.87 -12.98
N ALA A 47 22.07 -8.71 -13.41
CA ALA A 47 22.00 -7.52 -12.57
C ALA A 47 21.08 -7.73 -11.35
N LEU A 48 19.89 -8.33 -11.55
CA LEU A 48 18.98 -8.64 -10.44
C LEU A 48 19.57 -9.63 -9.44
N LYS A 49 20.35 -10.61 -9.89
CA LYS A 49 21.05 -11.54 -9.00
C LYS A 49 22.07 -10.80 -8.12
N THR A 50 22.83 -9.87 -8.71
CA THR A 50 23.76 -9.00 -7.97
C THR A 50 23.04 -8.11 -6.97
N ILE A 51 21.94 -7.47 -7.37
CA ILE A 51 21.13 -6.62 -6.48
C ILE A 51 20.53 -7.44 -5.33
N ALA A 52 19.97 -8.62 -5.64
CA ALA A 52 19.41 -9.50 -4.62
C ALA A 52 20.45 -9.88 -3.56
N LEU A 53 21.68 -10.19 -3.99
CA LEU A 53 22.80 -10.46 -3.08
C LEU A 53 23.14 -9.24 -2.22
N GLN A 54 23.24 -8.05 -2.81
CA GLN A 54 23.51 -6.80 -2.08
C GLN A 54 22.42 -6.47 -1.05
N GLN A 55 21.16 -6.76 -1.37
CA GLN A 55 20.01 -6.57 -0.48
C GLN A 55 19.81 -7.71 0.52
N LYS A 56 20.77 -8.64 0.61
CA LYS A 56 20.75 -9.81 1.51
C LYS A 56 19.49 -10.67 1.34
N ILE A 57 19.00 -10.79 0.10
CA ILE A 57 17.93 -11.74 -0.24
C ILE A 57 18.58 -13.12 -0.34
N THR A 58 18.26 -14.00 0.61
CA THR A 58 18.83 -15.35 0.66
C THR A 58 18.10 -16.29 -0.31
N GLY A 59 18.83 -17.28 -0.84
CA GLY A 59 18.29 -18.26 -1.78
C GLY A 59 18.22 -17.77 -3.23
N ASN A 60 17.53 -18.53 -4.08
CA ASN A 60 17.36 -18.19 -5.49
C ASN A 60 16.19 -17.20 -5.65
N PRO A 61 16.39 -15.98 -6.18
CA PRO A 61 15.30 -15.00 -6.37
C PRO A 61 14.40 -15.32 -7.58
N ALA A 62 14.80 -16.23 -8.47
CA ALA A 62 14.05 -16.56 -9.70
C ALA A 62 12.57 -16.95 -9.46
N PRO A 63 12.23 -17.82 -8.49
CA PRO A 63 10.83 -18.17 -8.23
C PRO A 63 10.01 -16.97 -7.74
N ALA A 64 10.60 -16.05 -6.99
CA ALA A 64 9.92 -14.86 -6.50
C ALA A 64 9.69 -13.84 -7.64
N LEU A 65 10.65 -13.66 -8.55
CA LEU A 65 10.46 -12.84 -9.74
C LEU A 65 9.38 -13.42 -10.67
N ARG A 66 9.38 -14.74 -10.91
CA ARG A 66 8.33 -15.40 -11.70
C ARG A 66 6.95 -15.23 -11.09
N LYS A 67 6.82 -15.29 -9.75
CA LYS A 67 5.55 -14.98 -9.07
C LYS A 67 5.09 -13.54 -9.28
N LEU A 68 6.01 -12.58 -9.34
CA LEU A 68 5.68 -11.17 -9.64
C LEU A 68 5.21 -11.02 -11.10
N VAL A 69 5.80 -11.76 -12.04
CA VAL A 69 5.36 -11.82 -13.44
C VAL A 69 3.98 -12.46 -13.57
N GLU A 70 3.75 -13.61 -12.92
CA GLU A 70 2.44 -14.29 -12.90
C GLU A 70 1.31 -13.41 -12.34
N ARG A 71 1.65 -12.48 -11.43
CA ARG A 71 0.72 -11.52 -10.84
C ARG A 71 0.55 -10.25 -11.66
N GLY A 72 1.22 -10.14 -12.81
CA GLY A 72 1.18 -8.96 -13.66
C GLY A 72 1.84 -7.73 -13.05
N LEU A 73 2.70 -7.88 -12.04
CA LEU A 73 3.43 -6.76 -11.41
C LEU A 73 4.75 -6.47 -12.12
N LEU A 74 5.30 -7.47 -12.81
CA LEU A 74 6.47 -7.35 -13.67
C LEU A 74 6.15 -7.93 -15.05
N THR A 75 6.82 -7.41 -16.08
CA THR A 75 7.07 -8.16 -17.31
C THR A 75 8.38 -8.93 -17.15
N GLY A 76 8.52 -10.05 -17.86
CA GLY A 76 9.72 -10.87 -17.81
C GLY A 76 9.45 -12.29 -18.29
N PRO A 77 10.43 -13.20 -18.15
CA PRO A 77 10.32 -14.58 -18.57
C PRO A 77 9.16 -15.32 -17.90
N ALA A 78 8.39 -16.07 -18.69
CA ALA A 78 7.32 -16.90 -18.18
C ALA A 78 7.85 -18.08 -17.36
N ARG A 79 6.96 -18.80 -16.66
CA ARG A 79 7.35 -19.88 -15.73
C ARG A 79 8.12 -21.02 -16.41
N ASN A 80 7.87 -21.29 -17.68
CA ASN A 80 8.48 -22.35 -18.47
C ASN A 80 9.62 -21.84 -19.38
N GLU A 81 9.86 -20.53 -19.42
CA GLU A 81 10.92 -19.95 -20.24
C GLU A 81 12.27 -19.97 -19.51
N ASP A 82 13.35 -19.85 -20.28
CA ASP A 82 14.66 -19.53 -19.72
C ASP A 82 14.61 -18.14 -19.05
N ILE A 83 15.13 -18.02 -17.83
CA ILE A 83 15.20 -16.75 -17.11
C ILE A 83 16.10 -15.72 -17.81
N HIS A 84 16.99 -16.16 -18.69
CA HIS A 84 17.84 -15.30 -19.50
C HIS A 84 17.16 -14.81 -20.79
N ALA A 85 15.97 -15.34 -21.14
CA ALA A 85 15.32 -15.05 -22.42
C ALA A 85 14.92 -13.58 -22.60
N ARG A 86 14.63 -12.87 -21.51
CA ARG A 86 14.25 -11.45 -21.53
C ARG A 86 14.49 -10.78 -20.17
N SER A 87 14.69 -9.46 -20.20
CA SER A 87 14.81 -8.62 -19.02
C SER A 87 13.49 -8.50 -18.26
N PHE A 88 13.58 -8.07 -17.00
CA PHE A 88 12.41 -7.76 -16.18
C PHE A 88 12.13 -6.26 -16.21
N ALA A 89 10.86 -5.88 -16.32
CA ALA A 89 10.44 -4.50 -16.20
C ALA A 89 9.19 -4.37 -15.33
N LEU A 90 8.98 -3.17 -14.79
CA LEU A 90 7.81 -2.88 -13.96
C LEU A 90 6.58 -2.67 -14.86
N THR A 91 5.45 -3.29 -14.53
CA THR A 91 4.17 -2.94 -15.18
C THR A 91 3.59 -1.68 -14.54
N SER A 92 2.60 -1.04 -15.17
CA SER A 92 1.85 0.07 -14.55
C SER A 92 1.22 -0.36 -13.22
N GLN A 93 0.62 -1.56 -13.17
CA GLN A 93 0.06 -2.11 -11.93
C GLN A 93 1.13 -2.34 -10.85
N GLY A 94 2.29 -2.87 -11.24
CA GLY A 94 3.42 -3.05 -10.33
C GLY A 94 3.94 -1.74 -9.76
N HIS A 95 3.98 -0.70 -10.59
CA HIS A 95 4.34 0.65 -10.19
C HIS A 95 3.35 1.22 -9.17
N ASP A 96 2.05 1.18 -9.48
CA ASP A 96 1.00 1.71 -8.61
C ASP A 96 1.01 1.03 -7.24
N ILE A 97 1.13 -0.30 -7.21
CA ILE A 97 1.20 -1.05 -5.95
C ILE A 97 2.46 -0.69 -5.16
N LEU A 98 3.61 -0.56 -5.83
CA LEU A 98 4.86 -0.19 -5.17
C LEU A 98 4.76 1.20 -4.52
N VAL A 99 4.23 2.19 -5.25
CA VAL A 99 4.03 3.55 -4.74
C VAL A 99 3.09 3.54 -3.53
N ARG A 100 1.98 2.79 -3.60
CA ARG A 100 1.06 2.67 -2.46
C ARG A 100 1.73 2.07 -1.23
N ILE A 101 2.53 1.02 -1.39
CA ILE A 101 3.26 0.41 -0.27
C ILE A 101 4.28 1.39 0.33
N GLN A 102 5.03 2.11 -0.52
CA GLN A 102 6.01 3.10 -0.07
C GLN A 102 5.37 4.26 0.70
N LEU A 103 4.14 4.63 0.34
CA LEU A 103 3.34 5.63 1.06
C LEU A 103 2.66 5.11 2.33
N GLY A 104 2.69 3.80 2.59
CA GLY A 104 1.93 3.21 3.71
C GLY A 104 0.42 3.09 3.43
N TRP A 105 0.01 3.14 2.17
CA TRP A 105 -1.39 3.25 1.79
C TRP A 105 -2.04 1.88 1.61
N HIS A 106 -2.86 1.50 2.60
CA HIS A 106 -3.63 0.25 2.60
C HIS A 106 -4.74 0.27 1.54
N LYS A 107 -5.33 -0.90 1.27
CA LYS A 107 -6.50 -0.98 0.39
C LYS A 107 -7.74 -0.40 1.09
N PRO A 108 -8.74 0.12 0.36
CA PRO A 108 -9.97 0.65 0.96
C PRO A 108 -10.67 -0.32 1.92
N GLN A 109 -10.62 -1.64 1.64
CA GLN A 109 -11.20 -2.70 2.47
C GLN A 109 -10.55 -2.82 3.85
N TRP A 110 -9.34 -2.29 4.03
CA TRP A 110 -8.68 -2.23 5.34
C TRP A 110 -9.41 -1.25 6.29
N LEU A 111 -10.13 -0.26 5.77
CA LEU A 111 -10.91 0.66 6.59
C LEU A 111 -12.22 -0.01 7.04
N THR A 112 -12.18 -0.68 8.19
CA THR A 112 -13.37 -1.22 8.86
C THR A 112 -14.36 -0.11 9.25
N VAL A 113 -15.62 -0.47 9.49
CA VAL A 113 -16.69 0.48 9.89
C VAL A 113 -16.24 1.39 11.05
N SER A 114 -15.58 0.84 12.07
CA SER A 114 -15.08 1.61 13.21
C SER A 114 -13.97 2.60 12.82
N ARG A 115 -13.06 2.22 11.93
CA ARG A 115 -11.99 3.09 11.40
C ARG A 115 -12.59 4.22 10.56
N VAL A 116 -13.54 3.89 9.69
CA VAL A 116 -14.30 4.87 8.87
C VAL A 116 -15.02 5.87 9.78
N ASN A 117 -15.69 5.40 10.83
CA ASN A 117 -16.38 6.28 11.79
C ASN A 117 -15.41 7.22 12.53
N ALA A 118 -14.21 6.74 12.87
CA ALA A 118 -13.16 7.57 13.45
C ALA A 118 -12.71 8.66 12.48
N LEU A 119 -12.32 8.30 11.25
CA LEU A 119 -11.91 9.26 10.22
C LEU A 119 -13.00 10.28 9.91
N LYS A 120 -14.25 9.84 9.74
CA LYS A 120 -15.42 10.71 9.54
C LYS A 120 -15.59 11.72 10.67
N THR A 121 -15.36 11.30 11.91
CA THR A 121 -15.48 12.16 13.09
C THR A 121 -14.38 13.21 13.13
N LEU A 122 -13.13 12.81 12.84
CA LEU A 122 -12.00 13.73 12.71
C LEU A 122 -12.24 14.77 11.61
N ILE A 123 -12.72 14.36 10.43
CA ILE A 123 -12.99 15.30 9.32
C ILE A 123 -14.05 16.33 9.69
N LYS A 124 -15.14 15.89 10.35
CA LYS A 124 -16.16 16.82 10.85
C LYS A 124 -15.62 17.82 11.88
N GLY A 125 -14.57 17.45 12.62
CA GLY A 125 -13.88 18.29 13.60
C GLY A 125 -12.66 19.03 13.03
N ASN A 126 -12.67 19.44 11.75
CA ASN A 126 -11.55 20.12 11.08
C ASN A 126 -10.23 19.30 11.04
N GLY A 127 -10.33 17.99 11.12
CA GLY A 127 -9.21 17.06 11.09
C GLY A 127 -8.49 16.88 12.42
N SER A 128 -9.09 17.30 13.54
CA SER A 128 -8.56 17.11 14.89
C SER A 128 -9.63 16.59 15.84
N LEU A 129 -9.23 15.77 16.81
CA LEU A 129 -10.13 15.21 17.82
C LEU A 129 -9.40 15.03 19.15
N LEU A 130 -9.91 15.63 20.22
CA LEU A 130 -9.53 15.26 21.58
C LEU A 130 -10.33 14.01 21.97
N TYR A 131 -9.65 12.89 22.22
CA TYR A 131 -10.38 11.66 22.55
C TYR A 131 -10.93 11.71 23.98
N SER A 132 -12.26 11.65 24.09
CA SER A 132 -12.94 11.43 25.37
C SER A 132 -13.77 10.14 25.31
N PRO A 133 -13.50 9.14 26.18
CA PRO A 133 -14.25 7.88 26.23
C PRO A 133 -15.77 8.08 26.36
N LYS A 134 -16.19 9.13 27.08
CA LYS A 134 -17.60 9.47 27.31
C LYS A 134 -18.32 9.92 26.03
N ILE A 135 -17.61 10.52 25.09
CA ILE A 135 -18.19 11.11 23.87
C ILE A 135 -18.25 10.08 22.73
N HIS A 136 -17.32 9.11 22.71
CA HIS A 136 -17.10 8.26 21.52
C HIS A 136 -17.35 6.77 21.72
N GLY A 137 -17.55 6.31 22.96
CA GLY A 137 -17.57 4.88 23.31
C GLY A 137 -18.53 3.97 22.52
N ARG A 138 -19.49 4.51 21.76
CA ARG A 138 -20.38 3.74 20.86
C ARG A 138 -19.99 3.76 19.37
N LYS A 139 -19.13 4.68 18.90
CA LYS A 139 -18.79 4.84 17.46
C LYS A 139 -17.43 4.24 17.09
N PHE A 140 -16.44 4.37 17.98
CA PHE A 140 -15.10 3.78 17.89
C PHE A 140 -14.41 3.95 19.25
N ASN A 141 -13.40 3.12 19.53
CA ASN A 141 -12.66 3.15 20.79
C ASN A 141 -11.22 3.65 20.58
N ARG A 142 -10.48 3.82 21.67
CA ARG A 142 -9.07 4.27 21.64
C ARG A 142 -8.17 3.34 20.82
N SER A 143 -8.37 2.02 20.91
CA SER A 143 -7.61 1.03 20.16
C SER A 143 -7.74 1.22 18.64
N VAL A 144 -8.91 1.64 18.14
CA VAL A 144 -9.09 2.00 16.73
C VAL A 144 -8.24 3.22 16.34
N LEU A 145 -8.18 4.24 17.20
CA LEU A 145 -7.34 5.42 16.97
C LEU A 145 -5.85 5.08 17.03
N ASP A 146 -5.43 4.32 18.04
CA ASP A 146 -4.04 3.86 18.18
C ASP A 146 -3.62 3.00 16.98
N THR A 147 -4.53 2.19 16.44
CA THR A 147 -4.30 1.47 15.18
C THR A 147 -4.08 2.45 14.02
N LEU A 148 -4.97 3.43 13.84
CA LEU A 148 -4.81 4.43 12.77
C LEU A 148 -3.53 5.27 12.93
N VAL A 149 -3.08 5.52 14.17
CA VAL A 149 -1.78 6.16 14.46
C VAL A 149 -0.62 5.25 14.07
N LYS A 150 -0.67 3.97 14.48
CA LYS A 150 0.35 2.96 14.15
C LYS A 150 0.60 2.86 12.64
N HIS A 151 -0.45 2.97 11.84
CA HIS A 151 -0.37 2.91 10.38
C HIS A 151 -0.29 4.28 9.70
N GLY A 152 -0.03 5.36 10.46
CA GLY A 152 0.29 6.69 9.91
C GLY A 152 -0.90 7.49 9.37
N TYR A 153 -2.14 7.03 9.52
CA TYR A 153 -3.34 7.77 9.12
C TYR A 153 -3.70 8.92 10.07
N LEU A 154 -3.29 8.78 11.33
CA LEU A 154 -3.40 9.81 12.34
C LEU A 154 -2.04 10.11 12.95
N SER A 155 -1.82 11.35 13.35
CA SER A 155 -0.79 11.69 14.33
C SER A 155 -1.47 11.91 15.69
N ARG A 156 -0.71 11.73 16.75
CA ARG A 156 -1.19 11.94 18.12
C ARG A 156 -0.24 12.87 18.85
N ASP A 157 -0.81 13.95 19.38
CA ASP A 157 -0.13 14.90 20.26
C ASP A 157 -0.89 14.93 21.59
N PHE A 158 -0.28 14.40 22.65
CA PHE A 158 -0.91 14.10 23.94
C PHE A 158 -2.18 13.23 23.80
N GLU A 159 -3.37 13.83 23.93
CA GLU A 159 -4.68 13.16 23.77
C GLU A 159 -5.44 13.65 22.52
N THR A 160 -4.79 14.49 21.71
CA THR A 160 -5.34 15.03 20.48
C THR A 160 -4.85 14.22 19.29
N TYR A 161 -5.78 13.65 18.55
CA TYR A 161 -5.54 12.95 17.30
C TYR A 161 -5.75 13.90 16.14
N ARG A 162 -4.88 13.87 15.14
CA ARG A 162 -4.97 14.71 13.94
C ARG A 162 -4.83 13.88 12.68
N LEU A 163 -5.59 14.24 11.65
CA LEU A 163 -5.48 13.61 10.33
C LEU A 163 -4.16 13.97 9.66
N THR A 164 -3.41 12.96 9.25
CA THR A 164 -2.25 13.12 8.38
C THR A 164 -2.69 13.27 6.92
N LEU A 165 -1.74 13.57 6.03
CA LEU A 165 -2.00 13.57 4.58
C LEU A 165 -2.46 12.18 4.09
N LEU A 166 -1.84 11.11 4.59
CA LEU A 166 -2.24 9.73 4.31
C LEU A 166 -3.67 9.44 4.78
N GLY A 167 -4.01 9.90 5.99
CA GLY A 167 -5.38 9.89 6.54
C GLY A 167 -6.42 10.50 5.61
N ARG A 168 -6.11 11.69 5.07
CA ARG A 168 -7.00 12.42 4.17
C ARG A 168 -7.13 11.74 2.81
N ALA A 169 -6.02 11.28 2.24
CA ALA A 169 -6.00 10.59 0.95
C ALA A 169 -6.83 9.29 0.99
N ALA A 170 -6.63 8.46 2.02
CA ALA A 170 -7.38 7.22 2.17
C ALA A 170 -8.87 7.45 2.43
N TRP A 171 -9.23 8.52 3.15
CA TRP A 171 -10.63 8.90 3.29
C TRP A 171 -11.26 9.31 1.95
N ALA A 172 -10.57 10.15 1.16
CA ALA A 172 -11.06 10.58 -0.14
C ALA A 172 -11.29 9.40 -1.09
N GLU A 173 -10.34 8.45 -1.13
CA GLU A 173 -10.48 7.21 -1.90
C GLU A 173 -11.65 6.36 -1.43
N TYR A 174 -11.83 6.20 -0.11
CA TYR A 174 -12.97 5.48 0.44
C TYR A 174 -14.31 6.09 0.03
N GLN A 175 -14.41 7.42 -0.05
CA GLN A 175 -15.64 8.11 -0.48
C GLN A 175 -15.97 7.88 -1.96
N GLN A 176 -14.97 7.76 -2.83
CA GLN A 176 -15.19 7.50 -4.26
C GLN A 176 -15.71 6.08 -4.51
N LEU A 177 -15.31 5.13 -3.67
CA LEU A 177 -15.63 3.71 -3.83
C LEU A 177 -16.86 3.26 -3.03
N SER A 178 -17.24 4.01 -2.00
CA SER A 178 -18.45 3.72 -1.23
C SER A 178 -19.66 4.18 -2.03
N PRO A 179 -20.65 3.31 -2.31
CA PRO A 179 -21.88 3.76 -2.94
C PRO A 179 -22.48 4.88 -2.10
N SER A 180 -22.75 6.03 -2.73
CA SER A 180 -23.49 7.10 -2.07
C SER A 180 -24.80 6.49 -1.55
N PRO A 181 -25.17 6.71 -0.28
CA PRO A 181 -26.51 6.40 0.20
C PRO A 181 -27.47 7.39 -0.46
N SER A 182 -27.72 7.18 -1.74
CA SER A 182 -28.69 7.89 -2.54
C SER A 182 -30.03 7.20 -2.33
N GLY A 183 -30.99 7.96 -1.80
CA GLY A 183 -32.41 7.63 -1.84
C GLY A 183 -32.90 6.61 -0.80
N ARG A 184 -32.98 7.01 0.47
CA ARG A 184 -34.25 6.74 1.15
C ARG A 184 -35.25 7.70 0.50
N GLU A 185 -35.92 7.24 -0.56
CA GLU A 185 -37.24 7.76 -0.86
C GLU A 185 -38.05 7.56 0.41
N LYS A 186 -38.25 8.65 1.15
CA LYS A 186 -39.48 8.77 1.90
C LYS A 186 -40.56 8.70 0.83
N GLY A 187 -41.18 7.53 0.70
CA GLY A 187 -42.52 7.45 0.14
C GLY A 187 -43.36 8.33 1.05
N ASP A 188 -43.57 9.57 0.60
CA ASP A 188 -44.56 10.47 1.15
C ASP A 188 -45.92 9.78 1.00
N GLU A 189 -46.65 9.78 2.09
CA GLU A 189 -48.06 9.46 2.15
C GLU A 189 -48.81 10.38 1.16
N GLY A 190 -49.69 9.81 0.33
CA GLY A 190 -50.53 10.63 -0.54
C GLY A 190 -51.35 9.87 -1.57
N GLN A 191 -52.35 9.10 -1.10
CA GLN A 191 -53.78 9.13 -1.49
C GLN A 191 -54.45 7.77 -1.29
#